data_AF-B9TQL8-F1
#
_entry.id   AF-B9TQL8-F1
#
_cell.length_a   1.000
_cell.length_b   1.000
_cell.length_c   1.000
_cell.angle_alpha   90.00
_cell.angle_beta   90.00
_cell.angle_gamma   90.00
#
_symmetry.space_group_name_H-M   'P 1'
#
loop_
_entity.id
_entity.type
_entity.pdbx_description
1 polymer ?
#
loop_
_entity_poly.entity_id
_entity_poly.type
_entity_poly.pdbx_seq_one_letter_code
_entity_poly.pdbx_strand_id
1 'polypeptide(L)'
;MPAPISPPIAKGPLGSDLPAYLSNGVLGLRLRETIVQSGMALVSGFTGVHPERGIEGIAQAPFPFGVDLGVDGVWASDAPHAVEPVDQAHDFETGEL
;
A
#
# COMPACT_ATOMS: atom_id res chain seq x y z
N MET A 1 -6.36 24.08 -18.79
CA MET A 1 -6.11 22.62 -18.84
C MET A 1 -7.17 21.96 -17.95
N PRO A 2 -7.78 20.83 -18.33
CA PRO A 2 -8.68 20.12 -17.43
C PRO A 2 -7.89 19.60 -16.22
N ALA A 3 -8.49 19.65 -15.03
CA ALA A 3 -7.91 19.05 -13.84
C ALA A 3 -7.82 17.52 -14.00
N PRO A 4 -6.81 16.84 -13.41
CA PRO A 4 -6.76 15.39 -13.36
C PRO A 4 -8.04 14.82 -12.73
N ILE A 5 -8.52 13.69 -13.26
CA ILE A 5 -9.70 13.02 -12.74
C ILE A 5 -9.25 11.99 -11.71
N SER A 6 -9.41 12.32 -10.44
CA SER A 6 -9.23 11.40 -9.32
C SER A 6 -10.32 10.32 -9.32
N PRO A 7 -10.00 9.07 -8.92
CA PRO A 7 -11.00 8.02 -8.76
C PRO A 7 -11.99 8.35 -7.63
N PRO A 8 -13.16 7.68 -7.59
CA PRO A 8 -14.04 7.76 -6.43
C PRO A 8 -13.33 7.31 -5.14
N ILE A 9 -13.72 7.89 -4.01
CA ILE A 9 -13.23 7.50 -2.68
C ILE A 9 -13.56 6.04 -2.42
N ALA A 10 -12.56 5.22 -2.10
CA ALA A 10 -12.75 3.85 -1.65
C ALA A 10 -13.30 3.86 -0.22
N LYS A 11 -14.27 3.00 0.07
CA LYS A 11 -14.96 2.92 1.37
C LYS A 11 -14.89 1.50 1.91
N GLY A 12 -14.61 1.35 3.20
CA GLY A 12 -14.63 0.04 3.85
C GLY A 12 -13.46 -0.88 3.44
N PRO A 13 -13.58 -2.19 3.73
CA PRO A 13 -12.59 -3.20 3.37
C PRO A 13 -12.44 -3.37 1.86
N LEU A 14 -11.23 -3.71 1.41
CA LEU A 14 -10.89 -3.79 -0.03
C LEU A 14 -11.63 -4.92 -0.76
N GLY A 15 -11.95 -6.01 -0.07
CA GLY A 15 -12.61 -7.17 -0.69
C GLY A 15 -11.78 -7.78 -1.83
N SER A 16 -12.30 -7.70 -3.05
CA SER A 16 -11.62 -8.19 -4.28
C SER A 16 -10.87 -7.11 -5.06
N ASP A 17 -10.94 -5.86 -4.62
CA ASP A 17 -10.30 -4.75 -5.32
C ASP A 17 -8.77 -4.81 -5.18
N LEU A 18 -8.08 -4.14 -6.10
CA LEU A 18 -6.63 -4.01 -6.01
C LEU A 18 -6.28 -2.88 -5.04
N PRO A 19 -5.23 -3.05 -4.20
CA PRO A 19 -4.78 -1.99 -3.31
C PRO A 19 -4.34 -0.76 -4.10
N ALA A 20 -4.52 0.44 -3.53
CA ALA A 20 -4.10 1.68 -4.16
C ALA A 20 -2.59 1.68 -4.44
N TYR A 21 -2.20 2.28 -5.57
CA TYR A 21 -0.81 2.31 -6.01
C TYR A 21 -0.30 3.74 -6.15
N LEU A 22 0.76 4.07 -5.41
CA LEU A 22 1.50 5.33 -5.53
C LEU A 22 2.88 5.09 -6.12
N SER A 23 3.34 5.97 -7.00
CA SER A 23 4.71 5.91 -7.49
C SER A 23 5.22 7.24 -8.00
N ASN A 24 6.54 7.43 -7.88
CA ASN A 24 7.28 8.54 -8.47
C ASN A 24 8.25 8.10 -9.58
N GLY A 25 8.11 6.87 -10.10
CA GLY A 25 9.00 6.29 -11.11
C GLY A 25 10.28 5.64 -10.56
N VAL A 26 10.63 5.89 -9.30
CA VAL A 26 11.74 5.22 -8.59
C VAL A 26 11.23 4.29 -7.50
N LEU A 27 10.29 4.76 -6.68
CA LEU A 27 9.61 3.99 -5.65
C LEU A 27 8.16 3.74 -6.09
N GLY A 28 7.69 2.50 -5.98
CA GLY A 28 6.31 2.11 -6.16
C GLY A 28 5.76 1.47 -4.88
N LEU A 29 4.61 1.92 -4.41
CA LEU A 29 3.97 1.46 -3.19
C LEU A 29 2.55 0.97 -3.50
N ARG A 30 2.24 -0.28 -3.16
CA ARG A 30 0.84 -0.72 -3.04
C ARG A 30 0.43 -0.64 -1.58
N LEU A 31 -0.45 0.32 -1.27
CA LEU A 31 -0.98 0.53 0.07
C LEU A 31 -2.30 -0.21 0.21
N ARG A 32 -2.45 -0.92 1.32
CA ARG A 32 -3.69 -1.60 1.68
C ARG A 32 -4.72 -0.60 2.21
N GLU A 33 -5.92 -1.08 2.48
CA GLU A 33 -7.00 -0.34 3.14
C GLU A 33 -6.67 0.02 4.60
N THR A 34 -5.66 -0.64 5.21
CA THR A 34 -5.13 -0.30 6.54
C THR A 34 -3.60 -0.25 6.51
N ILE A 35 -3.00 0.55 7.41
CA ILE A 35 -1.54 0.68 7.56
C ILE A 35 -0.94 -0.23 8.65
N VAL A 36 -1.78 -1.00 9.34
CA VAL A 36 -1.38 -2.03 10.31
C VAL A 36 -0.72 -3.22 9.60
N GLN A 37 -1.21 -3.53 8.40
CA GLN A 37 -0.64 -4.57 7.55
C GLN A 37 0.29 -3.95 6.52
N SER A 38 1.48 -4.53 6.38
CA SER A 38 2.41 -4.09 5.34
C SER A 38 1.83 -4.30 3.94
N GLY A 39 2.01 -3.29 3.09
CA GLY A 39 1.76 -3.37 1.67
C GLY A 39 2.96 -3.94 0.91
N MET A 40 3.11 -3.51 -0.33
CA MET A 40 4.26 -3.89 -1.17
C MET A 40 5.04 -2.65 -1.59
N ALA A 41 6.36 -2.73 -1.51
CA ALA A 41 7.27 -1.72 -2.02
C ALA A 41 8.15 -2.32 -3.13
N LEU A 42 8.29 -1.56 -4.22
CA LEU A 42 9.21 -1.84 -5.31
C LEU A 42 10.12 -0.63 -5.48
N VAL A 43 11.42 -0.88 -5.64
CA VAL A 43 12.41 0.16 -5.90
C VAL A 43 13.07 -0.13 -7.25
N SER A 44 13.06 0.86 -8.14
CA SER A 44 13.69 0.76 -9.45
C SER A 44 15.18 0.45 -9.30
N GLY A 45 15.65 -0.59 -9.99
CA GLY A 45 17.02 -1.08 -9.86
C GLY A 45 17.30 -1.96 -8.64
N PHE A 46 16.31 -2.19 -7.76
CA PHE A 46 16.45 -3.19 -6.70
C PHE A 46 16.15 -4.58 -7.26
N THR A 47 17.20 -5.28 -7.66
CA THR A 47 17.11 -6.58 -8.32
C THR A 47 17.53 -7.73 -7.40
N GLY A 48 17.05 -8.92 -7.73
CA GLY A 48 17.39 -10.17 -7.07
C GLY A 48 17.16 -11.36 -7.99
N VAL A 49 17.46 -12.56 -7.52
CA VAL A 49 17.25 -13.79 -8.28
C VAL A 49 15.82 -14.28 -8.06
N HIS A 50 15.07 -14.50 -9.13
CA HIS A 50 13.72 -15.06 -9.06
C HIS A 50 13.78 -16.48 -8.48
N PRO A 51 13.05 -16.79 -7.38
CA PRO A 51 13.24 -18.04 -6.63
C PRO A 51 12.95 -19.30 -7.46
N GLU A 52 11.96 -19.24 -8.35
CA GLU A 52 11.61 -20.40 -9.18
C GLU A 52 12.39 -20.50 -10.51
N ARG A 53 12.75 -19.37 -11.11
CA ARG A 53 13.29 -19.30 -12.48
C ARG A 53 14.80 -19.10 -12.53
N GLY A 54 15.44 -18.69 -11.43
CA GLY A 54 16.89 -18.48 -11.36
C GLY A 54 17.41 -17.31 -12.22
N ILE A 55 16.53 -16.43 -12.70
CA ILE A 55 16.88 -15.27 -13.52
C ILE A 55 16.84 -13.98 -12.69
N GLU A 56 17.54 -12.95 -13.13
CA GLU A 56 17.41 -11.61 -12.54
C GLU A 56 15.98 -11.07 -12.72
N GLY A 57 15.44 -10.49 -11.66
CA GLY A 57 14.14 -9.83 -11.67
C GLY A 57 14.04 -8.74 -10.60
N ILE A 58 12.95 -7.99 -10.63
CA ILE A 58 12.65 -7.00 -9.58
C ILE A 58 12.42 -7.74 -8.27
N ALA A 59 13.17 -7.38 -7.24
CA ALA A 59 12.97 -7.89 -5.90
C ALA A 59 11.98 -7.01 -5.12
N GLN A 60 11.22 -7.63 -4.21
CA GLN A 60 10.39 -6.88 -3.28
C GLN A 60 11.29 -6.18 -2.24
N ALA A 61 11.18 -4.86 -2.16
CA ALA A 61 11.87 -4.09 -1.13
C ALA A 61 11.10 -4.14 0.20
N PRO A 62 11.76 -3.94 1.36
CA PRO A 62 11.08 -3.75 2.63
C PRO A 62 10.04 -2.62 2.53
N PHE A 63 8.84 -2.85 3.06
CA PHE A 63 7.79 -1.84 3.05
C PHE A 63 8.15 -0.68 3.99
N PRO A 64 8.25 0.57 3.51
CA PRO A 64 8.83 1.66 4.28
C PRO A 64 7.85 2.30 5.27
N PHE A 65 6.57 1.95 5.22
CA PHE A 65 5.50 2.65 5.95
C PHE A 65 4.59 1.64 6.64
N GLY A 66 4.73 1.46 7.94
CA GLY A 66 3.83 0.62 8.74
C GLY A 66 3.56 1.32 10.05
N VAL A 67 2.30 1.31 10.48
CA VAL A 67 1.91 1.88 11.77
C VAL A 67 1.09 0.85 12.51
N ASP A 68 1.52 0.52 13.72
CA ASP A 68 0.74 -0.26 14.66
C ASP A 68 0.25 0.64 15.78
N LEU A 69 -1.01 0.47 16.17
CA LEU A 69 -1.68 1.31 17.16
C LEU A 69 -2.13 0.45 18.32
N GLY A 70 -1.77 0.88 19.54
CA GLY A 70 -2.18 0.23 20.77
C GLY A 70 -3.24 1.07 21.50
N VAL A 71 -4.35 0.44 21.88
CA VAL A 71 -5.39 1.05 22.73
C VAL A 71 -5.62 0.13 23.93
N ASP A 72 -5.48 0.69 25.14
CA ASP A 72 -5.65 -0.05 26.41
C ASP A 72 -4.86 -1.38 26.47
N GLY A 73 -3.66 -1.39 25.89
CA GLY A 73 -2.77 -2.54 25.87
C GLY A 73 -3.08 -3.59 24.79
N VAL A 74 -4.04 -3.34 23.91
CA VAL A 74 -4.34 -4.18 22.74
C VAL A 74 -3.77 -3.54 21.49
N TRP A 75 -2.88 -4.24 20.79
CA TRP A 75 -2.33 -3.80 19.50
C TRP A 75 -3.27 -4.15 18.34
N ALA A 76 -3.35 -3.25 17.37
CA ALA A 76 -4.12 -3.46 16.15
C ALA A 76 -3.61 -4.67 15.36
N SER A 77 -2.30 -4.94 15.40
CA SER A 77 -1.69 -6.13 14.81
C SER A 77 -2.13 -7.45 15.48
N ASP A 78 -2.42 -7.43 16.78
CA ASP A 78 -2.91 -8.59 17.55
C ASP A 78 -4.43 -8.80 17.39
N ALA A 79 -5.18 -7.73 17.13
CA ALA A 79 -6.63 -7.75 16.96
C ALA A 79 -7.09 -7.12 15.63
N PRO A 80 -6.71 -7.67 14.46
CA PRO A 80 -6.98 -7.04 13.16
C PRO A 80 -8.48 -6.93 12.84
N HIS A 81 -9.32 -7.77 13.44
CA HIS A 81 -10.78 -7.72 13.32
C HIS A 81 -11.41 -6.52 14.03
N ALA A 82 -10.67 -5.86 14.94
CA ALA A 82 -11.09 -4.66 15.64
C ALA A 82 -10.71 -3.37 14.89
N VAL A 83 -10.11 -3.50 13.70
CA VAL A 83 -9.74 -2.38 12.83
C VAL A 83 -10.71 -2.33 11.66
N GLU A 84 -11.42 -1.21 11.52
CA GLU A 84 -12.32 -0.98 10.40
C GLU A 84 -11.78 0.14 9.50
N PRO A 85 -11.40 -0.15 8.24
CA PRO A 85 -11.08 0.88 7.27
C PRO A 85 -12.33 1.69 6.95
N VAL A 86 -12.26 3.01 7.04
CA VAL A 86 -13.41 3.91 6.79
C VAL A 86 -13.39 4.37 5.34
N ASP A 87 -12.33 5.07 4.95
CA ASP A 87 -12.14 5.55 3.59
C ASP A 87 -10.68 5.76 3.21
N GLN A 88 -10.45 5.85 1.89
CA GLN A 88 -9.16 6.13 1.28
C GLN A 88 -9.39 6.92 -0.01
N ALA A 89 -8.69 8.05 -0.18
CA ALA A 89 -8.95 9.01 -1.25
C ALA A 89 -7.68 9.30 -2.02
N HIS A 90 -7.61 8.85 -3.28
CA HIS A 90 -6.46 9.09 -4.13
C HIS A 90 -6.64 10.38 -4.90
N ASP A 91 -5.78 11.36 -4.64
CA ASP A 91 -5.76 12.64 -5.35
C ASP A 91 -4.74 12.61 -6.50
N PHE A 92 -5.22 12.62 -7.74
CA PHE A 92 -4.38 12.64 -8.93
C PHE A 92 -3.83 14.04 -9.27
N GLU A 93 -4.32 15.10 -8.63
CA GLU A 93 -3.75 16.45 -8.76
C GLU A 93 -2.40 16.55 -8.04
N THR A 94 -2.29 15.94 -6.86
CA THR A 94 -1.11 16.00 -5.98
C THR A 94 -0.30 14.71 -5.93
N GLY A 95 -0.90 13.57 -6.30
CA GLY A 95 -0.32 12.24 -6.14
C GLY A 95 -0.37 11.73 -4.69
N GLU A 96 -1.32 12.23 -3.90
CA GLU A 96 -1.54 11.83 -2.51
C GLU A 96 -2.60 10.73 -2.39
N LEU A 97 -2.58 9.99 -1.27
CA LEU A 97 -3.52 8.92 -0.92
C LEU A 97 -4.03 9.08 0.51
#